data_AF-A0A833DAH5-F1
#
_entry.id   AF-A0A833DAH5-F1
#
_cell.length_a   1.000
_cell.length_b   1.000
_cell.length_c   1.000
_cell.angle_alpha   90.00
_cell.angle_beta   90.00
_cell.angle_gamma   90.00
#
_symmetry.space_group_name_H-M   'P 1'
#
loop_
_entity.id
_entity.type
_entity.pdbx_description
1 polymer ?
#
loop_
_entity_poly.entity_id
_entity_poly.type
_entity_poly.pdbx_seq_one_letter_code
_entity_poly.pdbx_strand_id
1 'polypeptide(L)'
;MVNVRDAASAVREWLQSEHLEARDVSDQQASLHLHVRYPPTKQGHVFNVVIPKNRNLVLVYSVTRVDDGQQKEMISHSQLESGGWEKWLHEIRIHLTQADLDWVLHVGKKEEGIPGPLQAFNLSRPIWFDGLTQNEFMHTMRHLWLTKLALIHKIKFRYGAGLGKPGPVDDWISKKAQSRDAQPQTHSEPTEISTDETGGFGRDFDPSEWV
;
A
#
# COMPACT_ATOMS: atom_id res chain seq x y z
N MET A 1 8.77 -8.54 27.88
CA MET A 1 8.57 -7.57 26.78
C MET A 1 9.33 -8.12 25.59
N VAL A 2 8.65 -8.42 24.48
CA VAL A 2 9.31 -8.96 23.27
C VAL A 2 10.22 -7.86 22.72
N ASN A 3 11.50 -8.18 22.51
CA ASN A 3 12.44 -7.24 21.89
C ASN A 3 12.51 -7.47 20.37
N VAL A 4 13.17 -6.57 19.63
CA VAL A 4 13.28 -6.62 18.17
C VAL A 4 13.89 -7.92 17.65
N ARG A 5 14.89 -8.47 18.35
CA ARG A 5 15.57 -9.72 17.95
C ARG A 5 14.62 -10.90 18.08
N ASP A 6 13.91 -10.99 19.19
CA ASP A 6 12.96 -12.08 19.46
C ASP A 6 11.80 -12.03 18.45
N ALA A 7 11.26 -10.83 18.17
CA ALA A 7 10.22 -10.64 17.16
C ALA A 7 10.70 -11.05 15.76
N ALA A 8 11.92 -10.66 15.38
CA ALA A 8 12.48 -11.01 14.07
C ALA A 8 12.70 -12.53 13.92
N SER A 9 13.21 -13.19 14.97
CA SER A 9 13.35 -14.64 15.01
C SER A 9 11.99 -15.33 14.89
N ALA A 10 11.01 -14.93 15.69
CA ALA A 10 9.67 -15.51 15.69
C ALA A 10 8.99 -15.38 14.31
N VAL A 11 9.04 -14.20 13.68
CA VAL A 11 8.49 -13.99 12.33
C VAL A 11 9.12 -14.94 11.31
N ARG A 12 10.44 -15.14 11.34
CA ARG A 12 11.11 -16.08 10.42
C ARG A 12 10.70 -17.51 10.68
N GLU A 13 10.64 -17.92 11.94
CA GLU A 13 10.22 -19.26 12.34
C GLU A 13 8.80 -19.56 11.87
N TRP A 14 7.87 -18.63 12.03
CA TRP A 14 6.48 -18.77 11.57
C TRP A 14 6.38 -18.85 10.04
N LEU A 15 7.11 -17.99 9.32
CA LEU A 15 7.15 -18.06 7.86
C LEU A 15 7.70 -19.43 7.38
N GLN A 16 8.74 -19.93 8.05
CA GLN A 16 9.33 -21.22 7.75
C GLN A 16 8.39 -22.39 8.06
N SER A 17 7.68 -22.35 9.20
CA SER A 17 6.75 -23.41 9.60
C SER A 17 5.56 -23.54 8.65
N GLU A 18 5.12 -22.42 8.05
CA GLU A 18 4.05 -22.39 7.04
C GLU A 18 4.57 -22.58 5.59
N HIS A 19 5.87 -22.90 5.43
CA HIS A 19 6.52 -23.06 4.13
C HIS A 19 6.38 -21.85 3.18
N LEU A 20 6.34 -20.64 3.75
CA LEU A 20 6.29 -19.39 3.00
C LEU A 20 7.69 -19.00 2.51
N GLU A 21 7.82 -18.73 1.22
CA GLU A 21 9.07 -18.23 0.64
C GLU A 21 9.31 -16.80 1.12
N ALA A 22 10.36 -16.62 1.94
CA ALA A 22 10.79 -15.32 2.44
C ALA A 22 12.24 -15.05 2.02
N ARG A 23 12.51 -13.83 1.54
CA ARG A 23 13.85 -13.39 1.12
C ARG A 23 14.21 -12.08 1.82
N ASP A 24 15.43 -12.02 2.32
CA ASP A 24 15.98 -10.80 2.91
C ASP A 24 16.12 -9.66 1.90
N VAL A 25 15.81 -8.45 2.36
CA VAL A 25 15.99 -7.20 1.63
C VAL A 25 16.93 -6.31 2.46
N SER A 26 17.95 -5.74 1.80
CA SER A 26 18.83 -4.78 2.44
C SER A 26 18.10 -3.45 2.61
N ASP A 27 17.80 -3.09 3.85
CA ASP A 27 17.18 -1.82 4.22
C ASP A 27 17.89 -1.22 5.44
N GLN A 28 18.46 -0.03 5.27
CA GLN A 28 19.19 0.67 6.33
C GLN A 28 18.26 1.20 7.43
N GLN A 29 16.96 1.32 7.19
CA GLN A 29 15.98 1.83 8.13
C GLN A 29 15.26 0.72 8.90
N ALA A 30 15.49 -0.54 8.55
CA ALA A 30 14.83 -1.68 9.17
C ALA A 30 15.81 -2.57 9.95
N SER A 31 15.32 -3.15 11.04
CA SER A 31 15.98 -4.26 11.75
C SER A 31 15.67 -5.61 11.11
N LEU A 32 14.55 -5.71 10.39
CA LEU A 32 14.16 -6.84 9.55
C LEU A 32 13.43 -6.28 8.33
N HIS A 33 13.78 -6.73 7.13
CA HIS A 33 12.97 -6.49 5.94
C HIS A 33 12.98 -7.75 5.07
N LEU A 34 11.80 -8.35 4.92
CA LEU A 34 11.60 -9.54 4.11
C LEU A 34 10.64 -9.26 2.96
N HIS A 35 10.96 -9.78 1.79
CA HIS A 35 9.99 -10.08 0.75
C HIS A 35 9.41 -11.47 0.99
N VAL A 36 8.12 -11.53 1.30
CA VAL A 36 7.39 -12.78 1.56
C VAL A 36 6.39 -13.03 0.43
N ARG A 37 6.45 -14.21 -0.18
CA ARG A 37 5.47 -14.64 -1.18
C ARG A 37 4.25 -15.24 -0.50
N TYR A 38 3.08 -14.65 -0.76
CA TYR A 38 1.79 -15.12 -0.25
C TYR A 38 0.68 -14.93 -1.29
N PRO A 39 -0.26 -15.88 -1.45
CA PRO A 39 -0.29 -17.21 -0.83
C PRO A 39 0.88 -18.11 -1.30
N PRO A 40 1.13 -19.28 -0.67
CA PRO A 40 2.21 -20.21 -1.02
C PRO A 40 1.94 -20.95 -2.35
N THR A 41 1.84 -20.20 -3.44
CA THR A 41 1.63 -20.74 -4.79
C THR A 41 2.61 -20.11 -5.76
N LYS A 42 2.79 -20.72 -6.93
CA LYS A 42 3.64 -20.16 -8.00
C LYS A 42 3.15 -18.78 -8.47
N GLN A 43 1.88 -18.47 -8.25
CA GLN A 43 1.24 -17.19 -8.59
C GLN A 43 1.10 -16.27 -7.36
N GLY A 44 1.75 -16.61 -6.23
CA GLY A 44 1.74 -15.81 -5.02
C GLY A 44 2.31 -14.41 -5.25
N HIS A 45 1.70 -13.43 -4.58
CA HIS A 45 2.14 -12.04 -4.63
C HIS A 45 3.20 -11.79 -3.57
N VAL A 46 4.04 -10.77 -3.79
CA VAL A 46 5.06 -10.37 -2.81
C VAL A 46 4.47 -9.33 -1.85
N PHE A 47 4.69 -9.58 -0.57
CA PHE A 47 4.42 -8.69 0.55
C PHE A 47 5.74 -8.34 1.22
N ASN A 48 5.81 -7.16 1.79
CA ASN A 48 6.92 -6.72 2.62
C ASN A 48 6.56 -6.97 4.08
N VAL A 49 7.47 -7.59 4.82
CA VAL A 49 7.39 -7.74 6.27
C VAL A 49 8.58 -7.01 6.85
N VAL A 50 8.31 -5.95 7.60
CA VAL A 50 9.32 -5.00 8.06
C VAL A 50 9.22 -4.78 9.56
N ILE A 51 10.36 -4.78 10.25
CA ILE A 51 10.48 -4.24 11.61
C ILE A 51 11.34 -2.98 11.49
N PRO A 52 10.75 -1.78 11.52
CA PRO A 52 11.51 -0.55 11.44
C PRO A 52 12.44 -0.39 12.65
N LYS A 53 13.60 0.26 12.45
CA LYS A 53 14.45 0.64 13.57
C LYS A 53 13.69 1.56 14.51
N ASN A 54 13.94 1.42 15.81
CA ASN A 54 13.34 2.26 16.87
C ASN A 54 11.81 2.18 16.97
N ARG A 55 11.18 1.10 16.47
CA ARG A 55 9.73 0.85 16.60
C ARG A 55 9.50 -0.57 17.11
N ASN A 56 8.47 -0.74 17.94
CA ASN A 56 8.09 -2.02 18.53
C ASN A 56 6.89 -2.64 17.81
N LEU A 57 6.99 -2.77 16.48
CA LEU A 57 5.95 -3.35 15.64
C LEU A 57 6.54 -4.09 14.44
N VAL A 58 5.76 -5.04 13.92
CA VAL A 58 5.94 -5.64 12.59
C VAL A 58 4.95 -4.96 11.64
N LEU A 59 5.43 -4.36 10.56
CA LEU A 59 4.63 -3.80 9.49
C LEU A 59 4.55 -4.81 8.35
N VAL A 60 3.34 -5.24 8.00
CA VAL A 60 3.11 -6.01 6.78
C VAL A 60 2.48 -5.09 5.74
N TYR A 61 3.03 -5.03 4.53
CA TYR A 61 2.47 -4.18 3.48
C TYR A 61 2.67 -4.71 2.07
N SER A 62 1.87 -4.21 1.13
CA SER A 62 2.00 -4.50 -0.30
C SER A 62 1.77 -3.24 -1.12
N VAL A 63 2.56 -3.09 -2.18
CA VAL A 63 2.43 -2.02 -3.16
C VAL A 63 1.99 -2.66 -4.48
N THR A 64 0.97 -2.10 -5.11
CA THR A 64 0.42 -2.64 -6.36
C THR A 64 0.22 -1.52 -7.37
N ARG A 65 0.88 -1.62 -8.52
CA ARG A 65 0.63 -0.74 -9.66
C ARG A 65 -0.55 -1.26 -10.46
N VAL A 66 -1.43 -0.35 -10.87
CA VAL A 66 -2.53 -0.64 -11.80
C VAL A 66 -1.97 -0.77 -13.22
N ASP A 67 -2.56 -1.64 -14.02
CA ASP A 67 -2.14 -1.89 -15.40
C ASP A 67 -2.39 -0.68 -16.31
N ASP A 68 -1.51 -0.47 -17.30
CA ASP A 68 -1.59 0.64 -18.26
C ASP A 68 -2.91 0.69 -19.06
N GLY A 69 -3.42 -0.46 -19.48
CA GLY A 69 -4.71 -0.56 -20.16
C GLY A 69 -5.85 -0.20 -19.23
N GLN A 70 -5.82 -0.71 -17.99
CA GLN A 70 -6.84 -0.37 -16.99
C GLN A 70 -6.84 1.11 -16.63
N GLN A 71 -5.66 1.74 -16.53
CA GLN A 71 -5.56 3.20 -16.32
C GLN A 71 -6.17 3.99 -17.48
N LYS A 72 -5.96 3.56 -18.73
CA LYS A 72 -6.59 4.19 -19.92
C LYS A 72 -8.10 4.10 -19.90
N GLU A 73 -8.65 2.93 -19.55
CA GLU A 73 -10.10 2.76 -19.40
C GLU A 73 -10.66 3.63 -18.26
N MET A 74 -9.91 3.82 -17.17
CA MET A 74 -10.30 4.73 -16.09
C MET A 74 -10.31 6.20 -16.54
N ILE A 75 -9.37 6.62 -17.40
CA ILE A 75 -9.36 7.97 -18.01
C ILE A 75 -10.61 8.13 -18.90
N SER A 76 -10.92 7.14 -19.73
CA SER A 76 -12.14 7.20 -20.55
C SER A 76 -13.41 7.26 -19.68
N HIS A 77 -13.48 6.48 -18.61
CA HIS A 77 -14.59 6.53 -17.66
C HIS A 77 -14.72 7.90 -16.98
N SER A 78 -13.61 8.51 -16.55
CA SER A 78 -13.63 9.83 -15.89
C SER A 78 -14.08 10.95 -16.84
N GLN A 79 -13.76 10.84 -18.13
CA GLN A 79 -14.17 11.81 -19.15
C GLN A 79 -15.63 11.62 -19.61
N LEU A 80 -16.11 10.38 -19.72
CA LEU A 80 -17.45 10.06 -20.21
C LEU A 80 -18.53 10.15 -19.12
N GLU A 81 -18.21 9.76 -17.89
CA GLU A 81 -19.14 9.68 -16.76
C GLU A 81 -18.41 10.06 -15.46
N SER A 82 -18.02 11.33 -15.32
CA SER A 82 -17.22 11.84 -14.19
C SER A 82 -17.82 11.52 -12.81
N GLY A 83 -19.13 11.69 -12.64
CA GLY A 83 -19.81 11.33 -11.39
C GLY A 83 -19.78 9.83 -11.10
N GLY A 84 -19.83 8.98 -12.13
CA GLY A 84 -19.67 7.53 -12.00
C GLY A 84 -18.25 7.14 -11.58
N TRP A 85 -17.25 7.83 -12.11
CA TRP A 85 -15.85 7.66 -11.72
C TRP A 85 -15.59 8.08 -10.27
N GLU A 86 -16.05 9.27 -9.87
CA GLU A 86 -15.90 9.77 -8.50
C GLU A 86 -16.59 8.86 -7.49
N LYS A 87 -17.80 8.40 -7.82
CA LYS A 87 -18.54 7.43 -7.01
C LYS A 87 -17.74 6.13 -6.86
N TRP A 88 -17.20 5.60 -7.96
CA TRP A 88 -16.40 4.37 -7.93
C TRP A 88 -15.16 4.52 -7.04
N LEU A 89 -14.42 5.63 -7.17
CA LEU A 89 -13.27 5.93 -6.30
C LEU A 89 -13.69 6.04 -4.82
N HIS A 90 -14.80 6.72 -4.55
CA HIS A 90 -15.33 6.85 -3.19
C HIS A 90 -15.69 5.47 -2.60
N GLU A 91 -16.38 4.61 -3.35
CA GLU A 91 -16.70 3.24 -2.92
C GLU A 91 -15.45 2.41 -2.61
N ILE A 92 -14.36 2.59 -3.35
CA ILE A 92 -13.08 1.95 -3.03
C ILE A 92 -12.54 2.47 -1.70
N ARG A 93 -12.55 3.79 -1.46
CA ARG A 93 -12.06 4.37 -0.19
C ARG A 93 -12.85 3.85 1.01
N ILE A 94 -14.18 3.80 0.90
CA ILE A 94 -15.04 3.26 1.96
C ILE A 94 -14.73 1.78 2.20
N HIS A 95 -14.62 0.98 1.13
CA HIS A 95 -14.27 -0.43 1.24
C HIS A 95 -12.91 -0.66 1.94
N LEU A 96 -11.88 0.11 1.58
CA LEU A 96 -10.56 0.00 2.21
C LEU A 96 -10.56 0.46 3.66
N THR A 97 -11.32 1.51 4.00
CA THR A 97 -11.47 2.00 5.38
C THR A 97 -12.17 0.98 6.26
N GLN A 98 -13.21 0.31 5.74
CA GLN A 98 -13.92 -0.76 6.44
C GLN A 98 -13.11 -2.04 6.55
N ALA A 99 -12.03 -2.18 5.78
CA ALA A 99 -11.20 -3.36 5.77
C ALA A 99 -10.20 -3.41 6.93
N ASP A 100 -10.17 -2.50 7.91
CA ASP A 100 -9.18 -2.51 9.01
C ASP A 100 -7.71 -2.58 8.50
N LEU A 101 -7.42 -1.74 7.50
CA LEU A 101 -6.09 -1.60 6.90
C LEU A 101 -5.75 -0.12 6.75
N ASP A 102 -4.47 0.20 6.89
CA ASP A 102 -3.95 1.45 6.41
C ASP A 102 -3.82 1.37 4.88
N TRP A 103 -4.20 2.42 4.18
CA TRP A 103 -4.20 2.44 2.72
C TRP A 103 -3.73 3.76 2.14
N VAL A 104 -3.11 3.68 0.97
CA VAL A 104 -2.77 4.84 0.12
C VAL A 104 -3.23 4.53 -1.29
N LEU A 105 -4.02 5.44 -1.88
CA LEU A 105 -4.39 5.38 -3.30
C LEU A 105 -3.62 6.46 -4.05
N HIS A 106 -2.77 6.05 -4.99
CA HIS A 106 -2.12 6.94 -5.92
C HIS A 106 -3.07 7.18 -7.09
N VAL A 107 -3.62 8.40 -7.17
CA VAL A 107 -4.57 8.81 -8.20
C VAL A 107 -3.90 9.87 -9.06
N GLY A 108 -3.98 9.71 -10.38
CA GLY A 108 -3.40 10.67 -11.32
C GLY A 108 -3.97 12.07 -11.13
N LYS A 109 -3.23 13.06 -11.64
CA LYS A 109 -3.58 14.48 -11.50
C LYS A 109 -5.04 14.78 -11.83
N LYS A 110 -5.63 15.69 -11.06
CA LYS A 110 -6.96 16.23 -11.33
C LYS A 110 -6.91 17.11 -12.58
N GLU A 111 -7.83 16.88 -13.51
CA GLU A 111 -8.09 17.76 -14.65
C GLU A 111 -9.51 18.31 -14.51
N GLU A 112 -9.66 19.64 -14.54
CA GLU A 112 -10.97 20.30 -14.43
C GLU A 112 -11.79 19.89 -13.19
N GLY A 113 -11.11 19.58 -12.08
CA GLY A 113 -11.72 19.13 -10.83
C GLY A 113 -11.97 17.62 -10.74
N ILE A 114 -11.91 16.90 -11.86
CA ILE A 114 -12.14 15.45 -11.93
C ILE A 114 -10.83 14.71 -11.61
N PRO A 115 -10.82 13.74 -10.67
CA PRO A 115 -9.65 12.92 -10.40
C PRO A 115 -9.18 12.13 -11.63
N GLY A 116 -7.86 12.05 -11.85
CA GLY A 116 -7.26 11.17 -12.85
C GLY A 116 -7.42 9.67 -12.49
N PRO A 117 -6.81 8.74 -13.23
CA PRO A 117 -6.99 7.31 -13.02
C PRO A 117 -6.37 6.82 -11.71
N LEU A 118 -6.83 5.70 -11.18
CA LEU A 118 -6.12 4.99 -10.11
C LEU A 118 -4.84 4.38 -10.69
N GLN A 119 -3.68 4.81 -10.21
CA GLN A 119 -2.37 4.45 -10.74
C GLN A 119 -1.69 3.34 -9.95
N ALA A 120 -1.80 3.40 -8.62
CA ALA A 120 -1.29 2.40 -7.71
C ALA A 120 -2.05 2.44 -6.40
N PHE A 121 -1.96 1.37 -5.62
CA PHE A 121 -2.48 1.33 -4.27
C PHE A 121 -1.53 0.57 -3.34
N ASN A 122 -1.41 1.07 -2.12
CA ASN A 122 -0.63 0.47 -1.05
C ASN A 122 -1.56 0.08 0.07
N LEU A 123 -1.38 -1.11 0.61
CA LEU A 123 -2.11 -1.60 1.77
C LEU A 123 -1.10 -2.02 2.83
N SER A 124 -1.34 -1.64 4.07
CA SER A 124 -0.49 -2.01 5.19
C SER A 124 -1.28 -2.28 6.46
N ARG A 125 -0.68 -3.04 7.37
CA ARG A 125 -1.19 -3.24 8.71
C ARG A 125 -0.03 -3.41 9.69
N PRO A 126 0.07 -2.58 10.74
CA PRO A 126 1.02 -2.79 11.83
C PRO A 126 0.52 -3.85 12.81
N ILE A 127 1.46 -4.60 13.40
CA ILE A 127 1.22 -5.50 14.52
C ILE A 127 2.21 -5.14 15.62
N TRP A 128 1.72 -4.55 16.72
CA TRP A 128 2.56 -4.21 17.86
C TRP A 128 3.08 -5.47 18.56
N PHE A 129 4.27 -5.38 19.14
CA PHE A 129 4.94 -6.54 19.76
C PHE A 129 4.17 -7.17 20.93
N ASP A 130 3.30 -6.42 21.60
CA ASP A 130 2.42 -6.92 22.67
C ASP A 130 1.19 -7.67 22.14
N GLY A 131 0.82 -7.48 20.88
CA GLY A 131 -0.19 -8.27 20.17
C GLY A 131 0.40 -9.29 19.18
N LEU A 132 1.72 -9.32 19.01
CA LEU A 132 2.39 -10.14 18.00
C LEU A 132 2.36 -11.62 18.38
N THR A 133 1.59 -12.39 17.63
CA THR A 133 1.53 -13.86 17.71
C THR A 133 1.58 -14.44 16.29
N GLN A 134 1.89 -15.74 16.16
CA GLN A 134 1.82 -16.42 14.86
C GLN A 134 0.44 -16.26 14.22
N ASN A 135 -0.62 -16.42 15.01
CA ASN A 135 -1.99 -16.28 14.55
C ASN A 135 -2.25 -14.88 13.98
N GLU A 136 -1.93 -13.84 14.74
CA GLU A 136 -2.16 -12.44 14.31
C GLU A 136 -1.34 -12.09 13.07
N PHE A 137 -0.10 -12.55 13.01
CA PHE A 137 0.77 -12.37 11.86
C PHE A 137 0.21 -13.06 10.59
N MET A 138 -0.19 -14.31 10.69
CA MET A 138 -0.72 -15.07 9.55
C MET A 138 -2.09 -14.56 9.10
N HIS A 139 -2.96 -14.16 10.03
CA HIS A 139 -4.23 -13.51 9.70
C HIS A 139 -4.00 -12.15 9.05
N THR A 140 -3.02 -11.37 9.48
CA THR A 140 -2.66 -10.10 8.82
C THR A 140 -2.20 -10.33 7.38
N MET A 141 -1.31 -11.30 7.13
CA MET A 141 -0.88 -11.68 5.78
C MET A 141 -2.07 -12.07 4.90
N ARG A 142 -2.96 -12.93 5.42
CA ARG A 142 -4.18 -13.37 4.72
C ARG A 142 -5.11 -12.20 4.41
N HIS A 143 -5.34 -11.34 5.39
CA HIS A 143 -6.27 -10.23 5.31
C HIS A 143 -5.84 -9.19 4.28
N LEU A 144 -4.56 -8.77 4.33
CA LEU A 144 -3.95 -7.91 3.31
C LEU A 144 -4.07 -8.52 1.91
N TRP A 145 -3.85 -9.83 1.77
CA TRP A 145 -4.02 -10.53 0.50
C TRP A 145 -5.46 -10.50 -0.01
N LEU A 146 -6.44 -10.83 0.83
CA LEU A 146 -7.84 -10.87 0.42
C LEU A 146 -8.36 -9.48 0.06
N THR A 147 -7.98 -8.43 0.80
CA THR A 147 -8.38 -7.05 0.46
C THR A 147 -7.70 -6.57 -0.83
N LYS A 148 -6.41 -6.87 -1.02
CA LYS A 148 -5.71 -6.63 -2.29
C LYS A 148 -6.41 -7.35 -3.45
N LEU A 149 -6.75 -8.63 -3.27
CA LEU A 149 -7.41 -9.44 -4.27
C LEU A 149 -8.78 -8.86 -4.61
N ALA A 150 -9.58 -8.47 -3.60
CA ALA A 150 -10.88 -7.85 -3.81
C ALA A 150 -10.78 -6.57 -4.66
N LEU A 151 -9.79 -5.71 -4.39
CA LEU A 151 -9.57 -4.51 -5.20
C LEU A 151 -9.13 -4.85 -6.63
N ILE A 152 -8.23 -5.82 -6.82
CA ILE A 152 -7.84 -6.31 -8.15
C ILE A 152 -9.07 -6.83 -8.93
N HIS A 153 -9.95 -7.57 -8.27
CA HIS A 153 -11.18 -8.08 -8.90
C HIS A 153 -12.14 -6.95 -9.26
N LYS A 154 -12.33 -5.96 -8.40
CA LYS A 154 -13.15 -4.76 -8.71
C LYS A 154 -12.61 -4.03 -9.95
N ILE A 155 -11.30 -3.83 -10.03
CA ILE A 155 -10.65 -3.20 -11.18
C ILE A 155 -10.85 -4.04 -12.44
N LYS A 156 -10.58 -5.35 -12.38
CA LYS A 156 -10.71 -6.24 -13.54
C LYS A 156 -12.14 -6.36 -14.05
N PHE A 157 -13.12 -6.37 -13.15
CA PHE A 157 -14.53 -6.43 -13.52
C PHE A 157 -14.96 -5.17 -14.27
N ARG A 158 -14.52 -3.99 -13.83
CA ARG A 158 -14.94 -2.71 -14.42
C ARG A 158 -14.11 -2.29 -15.64
N TYR A 159 -12.81 -2.61 -15.66
CA TYR A 159 -11.83 -2.10 -16.63
C TYR A 159 -11.09 -3.19 -17.40
N GLY A 160 -11.54 -4.44 -17.30
CA GLY A 160 -11.00 -5.57 -18.04
C GLY A 160 -9.66 -6.11 -17.52
N ALA A 161 -9.08 -7.05 -18.26
CA ALA A 161 -7.87 -7.78 -17.85
C ALA A 161 -6.59 -6.93 -17.88
N GLY A 162 -6.60 -5.79 -18.57
CA GLY A 162 -5.42 -4.97 -18.81
C GLY A 162 -4.52 -5.52 -19.93
N LEU A 163 -3.36 -4.89 -20.10
CA LEU A 163 -2.34 -5.20 -21.11
C LEU A 163 -1.19 -6.06 -20.57
N GLY A 164 -1.20 -6.39 -19.27
CA GLY A 164 -0.14 -7.14 -18.60
C GLY A 164 1.11 -6.31 -18.31
N LYS A 165 1.01 -4.97 -18.35
CA LYS A 165 2.14 -4.06 -18.09
C LYS A 165 1.73 -2.97 -17.10
N PRO A 166 2.57 -2.65 -16.11
CA PRO A 166 2.22 -1.66 -15.11
C PRO A 166 2.16 -0.26 -15.73
N GLY A 167 1.07 0.47 -15.45
CA GLY A 167 0.89 1.85 -15.90
C GLY A 167 1.72 2.85 -15.08
N PRO A 168 1.83 4.11 -15.52
CA PRO A 168 2.58 5.15 -14.82
C PRO A 168 2.01 5.45 -13.42
N VAL A 169 2.86 6.01 -12.56
CA VAL A 169 2.50 6.53 -11.22
C VAL A 169 3.16 7.89 -11.06
N ASP A 170 2.37 8.95 -11.06
CA ASP A 170 2.83 10.34 -11.15
C ASP A 170 3.75 10.71 -9.97
N ASP A 171 3.34 10.32 -8.75
CA ASP A 171 4.06 10.59 -7.50
C ASP A 171 5.46 9.99 -7.47
N TRP A 172 5.67 8.87 -8.16
CA TRP A 172 6.97 8.20 -8.19
C TRP A 172 7.89 8.80 -9.24
N ILE A 173 7.30 9.30 -10.34
CA ILE A 173 8.04 9.99 -11.40
C ILE A 173 8.54 11.34 -10.88
N SER A 174 7.70 12.09 -10.17
CA SER A 174 8.06 13.40 -9.58
C SER A 174 9.14 13.27 -8.51
N LYS A 175 9.04 12.29 -7.59
CA LYS A 175 10.09 12.01 -6.59
C LYS A 175 11.43 11.67 -7.24
N LYS A 176 11.43 10.88 -8.33
CA LYS A 176 12.66 10.53 -9.05
C LYS A 176 13.30 11.74 -9.75
N ALA A 177 12.50 12.68 -10.24
CA ALA A 177 13.00 13.93 -10.81
C ALA A 177 13.63 14.81 -9.72
N GLN A 178 12.94 15.00 -8.60
CA GLN A 178 13.45 15.79 -7.46
C GLN A 178 14.76 15.22 -6.88
N SER A 179 14.88 13.88 -6.79
CA SER A 179 16.12 13.25 -6.32
C SER A 179 17.33 13.44 -7.25
N ARG A 180 17.10 13.80 -8.52
CA ARG A 180 18.17 14.04 -9.51
C ARG A 180 18.64 15.49 -9.51
N ASP A 181 17.79 16.42 -9.08
CA ASP A 181 18.08 17.86 -9.06
C ASP A 181 18.56 18.36 -7.68
N ALA A 182 18.56 17.51 -6.65
CA ALA A 182 19.04 17.86 -5.31
C ALA A 182 20.59 17.77 -5.21
N GLN A 183 21.27 18.92 -5.10
CA GLN A 183 22.64 19.01 -4.59
C GLN A 183 22.71 18.52 -3.12
N PRO A 184 23.84 17.95 -2.67
CA PRO A 184 23.94 17.34 -1.34
C PRO A 184 23.96 18.41 -0.26
N GLN A 185 22.82 18.63 0.40
CA GLN A 185 22.78 19.32 1.68
C GLN A 185 22.63 18.31 2.81
N THR A 186 23.66 18.27 3.65
CA THR A 186 23.73 17.56 4.93
C THR A 186 22.76 18.21 5.92
N HIS A 187 21.60 17.62 6.14
CA HIS A 187 20.84 17.81 7.37
C HIS A 187 20.24 16.48 7.83
N SER A 188 20.72 16.02 8.98
CA SER A 188 20.19 14.93 9.77
C SER A 188 19.00 15.44 10.57
N GLU A 189 17.79 15.22 10.07
CA GLU A 189 16.59 15.14 10.88
C GLU A 189 15.94 13.76 10.68
N PRO A 190 15.31 13.18 11.72
CA PRO A 190 14.71 11.86 11.61
C PRO A 190 13.67 11.90 10.50
N THR A 191 13.78 10.95 9.56
CA THR A 191 12.81 10.79 8.49
C THR A 191 11.46 10.47 9.14
N GLU A 192 10.64 11.49 9.34
CA GLU A 192 9.23 11.31 9.60
C GLU A 192 8.70 10.35 8.53
N ILE A 193 7.98 9.33 8.98
CA ILE A 193 7.24 8.47 8.09
C ILE A 193 6.29 9.42 7.37
N SER A 194 6.63 9.76 6.12
CA SER A 194 5.78 10.55 5.24
C SER A 194 4.54 9.70 4.95
N THR A 195 3.56 9.82 5.84
CA THR A 195 2.16 9.69 5.46
C THR A 195 1.94 10.75 4.41
N ASP A 196 1.63 10.32 3.20
CA ASP A 196 1.28 11.22 2.12
C ASP A 196 -0.01 11.98 2.52
N GLU A 197 0.15 13.16 3.11
CA GLU A 197 -0.93 14.09 3.45
C GLU A 197 -1.60 14.71 2.21
N THR A 198 -1.30 14.24 1.00
CA THR A 198 -2.11 14.57 -0.18
C THR A 198 -3.35 13.69 -0.34
N GLY A 199 -3.52 12.67 0.51
CA GLY A 199 -4.79 12.00 0.74
C GLY A 199 -5.79 12.96 1.35
N GLY A 200 -6.51 13.72 0.51
CA GLY A 200 -7.53 14.72 0.87
C GLY A 200 -8.78 14.15 1.55
N PHE A 201 -8.62 13.27 2.54
CA PHE A 201 -9.66 12.93 3.49
C PHE A 201 -9.45 13.81 4.73
N GLY A 202 -10.36 14.77 4.95
CA GLY A 202 -10.34 15.66 6.12
C GLY A 202 -9.95 17.12 5.87
N ARG A 203 -9.47 17.50 4.66
CA ARG A 203 -9.20 18.93 4.34
C ARG A 203 -10.49 19.75 4.19
N ASP A 204 -11.57 19.10 3.76
CA ASP A 204 -12.91 19.69 3.62
C ASP A 204 -13.84 19.27 4.77
N PHE A 205 -13.30 18.70 5.85
CA PHE A 205 -14.09 18.32 7.03
C PHE A 205 -14.21 19.54 7.94
N ASP A 206 -15.37 20.19 7.91
CA ASP A 206 -15.74 21.24 8.85
C ASP A 206 -16.56 20.64 10.01
N PRO A 207 -16.01 20.53 11.23
CA PRO A 207 -16.73 20.03 12.39
C PRO A 207 -17.98 20.86 12.74
N SER A 208 -18.08 22.10 12.24
CA SER A 208 -19.22 23.00 12.49
C SER A 208 -20.47 22.68 11.66
N GLU A 209 -20.37 21.85 10.61
CA GLU A 209 -21.54 21.40 9.83
C GLU A 209 -22.41 20.36 10.57
N TRP A 210 -21.99 19.89 11.75
CA TRP A 210 -22.61 18.78 12.49
C TRP A 210 -23.11 19.16 13.90
N VAL A 211 -23.05 20.43 14.29
CA VAL A 211 -23.50 20.94 15.60
C VAL A 211 -24.87 21.58 15.50
#